data_AF-A0AAV4MK97-F1
#
_entry.id   AF-A0AAV4MK97-F1
#
_cell.length_a   1.000
_cell.length_b   1.000
_cell.length_c   1.000
_cell.angle_alpha   90.00
_cell.angle_beta   90.00
_cell.angle_gamma   90.00
#
_symmetry.space_group_name_H-M   'P 1'
#
loop_
_entity.id
_entity.type
_entity.pdbx_description
1 polymer ?
#
loop_
_entity_poly.entity_id
_entity_poly.type
_entity_poly.pdbx_seq_one_letter_code
_entity_poly.pdbx_strand_id
1 'polypeptide(L)'
;MSEKVDWDEVSRGRGMPESLIRKLKDEVKWDLISQFQKLTEKFILEFKDDVNWEKISTYQILSEKFISENEHLVNWGNISKFQTLTEKFILMHDHKVFWPAISRYQKLSDQFIFENVGKLDMDLVSEYQDKMSIDTVEKLEASVNWNKIYSHKKKI
;
A
#
# COMPACT_ATOMS: atom_id res chain seq x y z
N MET A 1 -26.27 -38.92 1.63
CA MET A 1 -25.68 -37.86 2.47
C MET A 1 -25.10 -36.85 1.50
N SER A 2 -25.64 -35.63 1.42
CA SER A 2 -24.99 -34.59 0.63
C SER A 2 -23.72 -34.16 1.36
N GLU A 3 -22.56 -34.35 0.75
CA GLU A 3 -21.34 -33.68 1.20
C GLU A 3 -21.62 -32.18 1.21
N LYS A 4 -21.55 -31.58 2.41
CA LYS A 4 -21.67 -30.14 2.56
C LYS A 4 -20.36 -29.54 2.04
N VAL A 5 -20.45 -28.66 1.04
CA VAL A 5 -19.28 -27.99 0.47
C VAL A 5 -18.65 -27.08 1.54
N ASP A 6 -17.34 -27.22 1.74
CA ASP A 6 -16.56 -26.29 2.57
C ASP A 6 -16.19 -25.05 1.75
N TRP A 7 -16.99 -24.00 1.91
CA TRP A 7 -16.79 -22.74 1.20
C TRP A 7 -15.54 -21.97 1.63
N ASP A 8 -14.98 -22.24 2.81
CA ASP A 8 -13.73 -21.61 3.24
C ASP A 8 -12.56 -22.21 2.46
N GLU A 9 -12.53 -23.54 2.30
CA GLU A 9 -11.53 -24.22 1.47
C GLU A 9 -11.63 -23.77 0.02
N VAL A 10 -12.84 -23.77 -0.56
CA VAL A 10 -13.07 -23.34 -1.96
C VAL A 10 -12.62 -21.90 -2.17
N SER A 11 -12.97 -20.98 -1.27
CA SER A 11 -12.64 -19.55 -1.44
C SER A 11 -11.16 -19.25 -1.24
N ARG A 12 -10.47 -20.04 -0.40
CA ARG A 12 -9.04 -19.93 -0.14
C ARG A 12 -8.18 -20.52 -1.26
N GLY A 13 -8.69 -21.55 -1.95
CA GLY A 13 -7.96 -22.26 -3.01
C GLY A 13 -7.50 -21.32 -4.12
N ARG A 14 -6.19 -21.19 -4.34
CA ARG A 14 -5.62 -20.26 -5.33
C ARG A 14 -6.03 -20.66 -6.76
N GLY A 15 -6.26 -19.65 -7.60
CA GLY A 15 -6.42 -19.84 -9.05
C GLY A 15 -7.86 -20.08 -9.48
N MET A 16 -8.85 -19.75 -8.65
CA MET A 16 -10.24 -19.78 -9.05
C MET A 16 -10.50 -18.71 -10.12
N PRO A 17 -10.99 -19.08 -11.33
CA PRO A 17 -11.30 -18.10 -12.36
C PRO A 17 -12.39 -17.14 -11.89
N GLU A 18 -12.26 -15.86 -12.19
CA GLU A 18 -13.27 -14.86 -11.83
C GLU A 18 -14.67 -15.20 -12.36
N SER A 19 -14.78 -15.90 -13.49
CA SER A 19 -16.07 -16.35 -14.03
C SER A 19 -16.76 -17.39 -13.12
N LEU A 20 -15.98 -18.18 -12.39
CA LEU A 20 -16.50 -19.11 -11.39
C LEU A 20 -16.88 -18.36 -10.11
N ILE A 21 -16.07 -17.38 -9.68
CA ILE A 21 -16.40 -16.53 -8.52
C ILE A 21 -17.73 -15.81 -8.76
N ARG A 22 -17.96 -15.25 -9.95
CA ARG A 22 -19.25 -14.63 -10.33
C ARG A 22 -20.44 -15.57 -10.17
N LYS A 23 -20.27 -16.84 -10.57
CA LYS A 23 -21.33 -17.87 -10.48
C LYS A 23 -21.61 -18.29 -9.04
N LEU A 24 -20.63 -18.15 -8.15
CA LEU A 24 -20.67 -18.60 -6.76
C LEU A 24 -20.67 -17.43 -5.76
N LYS A 25 -21.00 -16.21 -6.23
CA LYS A 25 -20.86 -14.96 -5.46
C LYS A 25 -21.59 -14.96 -4.12
N ASP A 26 -22.70 -15.70 -4.03
CA ASP A 26 -23.56 -15.77 -2.83
C ASP A 26 -23.06 -16.83 -1.82
N GLU A 27 -22.06 -17.62 -2.21
CA GLU A 27 -21.54 -18.75 -1.44
C GLU A 27 -20.08 -18.54 -0.98
N VAL A 28 -19.27 -17.86 -1.79
CA VAL A 28 -17.86 -17.61 -1.51
C VAL A 28 -17.65 -16.68 -0.30
N LYS A 29 -16.49 -16.81 0.34
CA LYS A 29 -16.05 -15.93 1.41
C LYS A 29 -15.24 -14.78 0.83
N TRP A 30 -15.84 -13.61 0.71
CA TRP A 30 -15.23 -12.45 0.08
C TRP A 30 -13.89 -12.02 0.71
N ASP A 31 -13.72 -12.13 2.03
CA ASP A 31 -12.43 -11.89 2.67
C ASP A 31 -11.32 -12.81 2.12
N LEU A 32 -11.62 -14.09 1.94
CA LEU A 32 -10.68 -15.07 1.39
C LEU A 32 -10.46 -14.84 -0.11
N ILE A 33 -11.52 -14.47 -0.84
CA ILE A 33 -11.41 -14.10 -2.27
C ILE A 33 -10.48 -12.91 -2.45
N SER A 34 -10.71 -11.82 -1.71
CA SER A 34 -9.92 -10.59 -1.77
C SER A 34 -8.45 -10.80 -1.38
N GLN A 35 -8.16 -11.77 -0.52
CA GLN A 35 -6.81 -12.05 -0.05
C GLN A 35 -6.04 -13.05 -0.94
N PHE A 36 -6.68 -14.14 -1.36
CA PHE A 36 -5.96 -15.29 -1.93
C PHE A 36 -6.09 -15.43 -3.45
N GLN A 37 -7.11 -14.81 -4.06
CA GLN A 37 -7.28 -14.85 -5.51
C GLN A 37 -6.54 -13.69 -6.17
N LYS A 38 -6.11 -13.90 -7.42
CA LYS A 38 -5.61 -12.82 -8.27
C LYS A 38 -6.82 -12.20 -8.98
N LEU A 39 -7.20 -11.01 -8.56
CA LEU A 39 -8.37 -10.32 -9.09
C LEU A 39 -7.92 -9.19 -10.03
N THR A 40 -8.66 -9.01 -11.13
CA THR A 40 -8.51 -7.84 -11.98
C THR A 40 -9.19 -6.63 -11.35
N GLU A 41 -8.67 -5.44 -11.62
CA GLU A 41 -9.29 -4.17 -11.19
C GLU A 41 -10.75 -4.06 -11.63
N LYS A 42 -11.08 -4.52 -12.83
CA LYS A 42 -12.46 -4.57 -13.33
C LYS A 42 -13.35 -5.44 -12.45
N PHE A 43 -12.88 -6.61 -12.05
CA PHE A 43 -13.62 -7.50 -11.16
C PHE A 43 -13.80 -6.89 -9.77
N ILE A 44 -12.76 -6.26 -9.23
CA ILE A 44 -12.82 -5.59 -7.93
C ILE A 44 -13.92 -4.52 -7.93
N LEU A 45 -14.05 -3.74 -9.00
CA LEU A 45 -15.11 -2.73 -9.12
C LEU A 45 -16.50 -3.31 -9.33
N GLU A 46 -16.59 -4.41 -10.08
CA GLU A 46 -17.85 -5.14 -10.26
C GLU A 46 -18.44 -5.60 -8.92
N PHE A 47 -17.57 -5.99 -7.98
CA PHE A 47 -17.94 -6.49 -6.64
C PHE A 47 -17.46 -5.57 -5.51
N LYS A 48 -17.43 -4.26 -5.74
CA LYS A 48 -16.88 -3.28 -4.80
C LYS A 48 -17.56 -3.29 -3.42
N ASP A 49 -18.82 -3.69 -3.36
CA ASP A 49 -19.63 -3.71 -2.14
C ASP A 49 -19.45 -5.03 -1.36
N ASP A 50 -18.85 -6.05 -1.99
CA ASP A 50 -18.62 -7.36 -1.40
C ASP A 50 -17.14 -7.58 -1.01
N VAL A 51 -16.21 -7.08 -1.83
CA VAL A 51 -14.77 -7.26 -1.60
C VAL A 51 -14.29 -6.55 -0.33
N ASN A 52 -13.34 -7.18 0.36
CA ASN A 52 -12.69 -6.56 1.50
C ASN A 52 -11.58 -5.61 1.05
N TRP A 53 -11.84 -4.30 1.08
CA TRP A 53 -10.92 -3.26 0.64
C TRP A 53 -9.58 -3.22 1.39
N GLU A 54 -9.53 -3.63 2.65
CA GLU A 54 -8.27 -3.75 3.39
C GLU A 54 -7.39 -4.85 2.79
N LYS A 55 -8.00 -6.00 2.47
CA LYS A 55 -7.32 -7.13 1.80
C LYS A 55 -6.95 -6.77 0.37
N ILE A 56 -7.83 -6.11 -0.37
CA ILE A 56 -7.54 -5.62 -1.72
C ILE A 56 -6.31 -4.72 -1.72
N SER A 57 -6.27 -3.73 -0.83
CA SER A 57 -5.15 -2.78 -0.72
C SER A 57 -3.82 -3.43 -0.32
N THR A 58 -3.87 -4.59 0.33
CA THR A 58 -2.69 -5.31 0.84
C THR A 58 -2.16 -6.34 -0.15
N TYR A 59 -3.05 -7.14 -0.75
CA TYR A 59 -2.68 -8.37 -1.44
C TYR A 59 -2.82 -8.30 -2.96
N GLN A 60 -3.63 -7.39 -3.48
CA GLN A 60 -3.77 -7.20 -4.93
C GLN A 60 -2.70 -6.24 -5.45
N ILE A 61 -2.35 -6.41 -6.73
CA ILE A 61 -1.51 -5.44 -7.45
C ILE A 61 -2.45 -4.41 -8.06
N LEU A 62 -2.39 -3.19 -7.55
CA LEU A 62 -3.26 -2.09 -7.99
C LEU A 62 -2.42 -1.07 -8.76
N SER A 63 -2.97 -0.57 -9.87
CA SER A 63 -2.38 0.55 -10.59
C SER A 63 -2.62 1.86 -9.84
N GLU A 64 -1.69 2.80 -9.96
CA GLU A 64 -1.84 4.15 -9.41
C GLU A 64 -3.09 4.87 -9.93
N LYS A 65 -3.46 4.61 -11.19
CA LYS A 65 -4.71 5.14 -11.77
C LYS A 65 -5.91 4.61 -11.01
N PHE A 66 -5.99 3.30 -10.79
CA PHE A 66 -7.06 2.68 -10.04
C PHE A 66 -7.15 3.22 -8.61
N ILE A 67 -6.01 3.36 -7.93
CA ILE A 67 -5.95 3.90 -6.56
C ILE A 67 -6.48 5.34 -6.55
N SER A 68 -6.10 6.17 -7.51
CA SER A 68 -6.57 7.57 -7.60
C SER A 68 -8.06 7.66 -7.87
N GLU A 69 -8.59 6.86 -8.80
CA GLU A 69 -10.01 6.86 -9.16
C GLU A 69 -10.90 6.30 -8.03
N ASN A 70 -10.33 5.50 -7.12
CA ASN A 70 -11.04 4.80 -6.03
C ASN A 70 -10.50 5.17 -4.64
N GLU A 71 -9.99 6.39 -4.50
CA GLU A 71 -9.29 6.88 -3.32
C GLU A 71 -10.08 6.83 -1.99
N HIS A 72 -11.41 6.76 -2.07
CA HIS A 72 -12.32 6.70 -0.93
C HIS A 72 -12.60 5.27 -0.46
N LEU A 73 -12.19 4.26 -1.24
CA LEU A 73 -12.41 2.85 -0.94
C LEU A 73 -11.15 2.18 -0.40
N VAL A 74 -9.98 2.58 -0.91
CA VAL A 74 -8.69 1.97 -0.56
C VAL A 74 -8.23 2.34 0.86
N ASN A 75 -7.49 1.42 1.49
CA ASN A 75 -6.81 1.68 2.76
C ASN A 75 -5.43 2.31 2.49
N TRP A 76 -5.31 3.61 2.69
CA TRP A 76 -4.07 4.35 2.38
C TRP A 76 -2.84 3.90 3.18
N GLY A 77 -3.01 3.38 4.39
CA GLY A 77 -1.91 2.79 5.17
C GLY A 77 -1.35 1.54 4.48
N ASN A 78 -2.23 0.65 4.04
CA ASN A 78 -1.85 -0.54 3.29
C ASN A 78 -1.32 -0.20 1.89
N ILE A 79 -1.91 0.78 1.20
CA ILE A 79 -1.40 1.27 -0.09
C ILE A 79 0.05 1.75 0.07
N SER A 80 0.30 2.60 1.08
CA SER A 80 1.64 3.17 1.33
C SER A 80 2.69 2.11 1.68
N LYS A 81 2.27 0.99 2.28
CA LYS A 81 3.16 -0.08 2.75
C LYS A 81 3.40 -1.17 1.71
N PHE A 82 2.36 -1.60 1.01
CA PHE A 82 2.38 -2.85 0.25
C PHE A 82 2.34 -2.65 -1.27
N GLN A 83 1.89 -1.50 -1.76
CA GLN A 83 1.94 -1.20 -3.19
C GLN A 83 3.29 -0.60 -3.56
N THR A 84 3.72 -0.80 -4.81
CA THR A 84 4.88 -0.09 -5.38
C THR A 84 4.39 1.25 -5.90
N LEU A 85 4.76 2.34 -5.22
CA LEU A 85 4.34 3.69 -5.58
C LEU A 85 5.49 4.47 -6.22
N THR A 86 5.18 5.25 -7.24
CA THR A 86 6.10 6.23 -7.78
C THR A 86 6.17 7.44 -6.86
N GLU A 87 7.34 8.08 -6.81
CA GLU A 87 7.55 9.33 -6.06
C GLU A 87 6.57 10.43 -6.48
N LYS A 88 6.26 10.52 -7.77
CA LYS A 88 5.25 11.46 -8.29
C LYS A 88 3.88 11.20 -7.70
N PHE A 89 3.47 9.93 -7.61
CA PHE A 89 2.20 9.56 -7.00
C PHE A 89 2.16 9.89 -5.51
N ILE A 90 3.24 9.60 -4.78
CA ILE A 90 3.38 9.93 -3.36
C ILE A 90 3.18 11.43 -3.13
N LEU A 91 3.78 12.30 -3.96
CA LEU A 91 3.62 13.75 -3.85
C LEU A 91 2.23 14.24 -4.25
N MET A 92 1.60 13.61 -5.24
CA MET A 92 0.24 13.95 -5.66
C MET A 92 -0.79 13.67 -4.55
N HIS A 93 -0.54 12.65 -3.72
CA HIS A 93 -1.42 12.19 -2.65
C HIS A 93 -0.80 12.38 -1.26
N ASP A 94 0.00 13.43 -1.09
CA ASP A 94 0.88 13.62 0.08
C ASP A 94 0.15 13.68 1.43
N HIS A 95 -1.10 14.14 1.42
CA HIS A 95 -1.98 14.24 2.59
C HIS A 95 -2.74 12.95 2.90
N LYS A 96 -2.66 11.93 2.04
CA LYS A 96 -3.33 10.63 2.20
C LYS A 96 -2.36 9.52 2.51
N VAL A 97 -1.19 9.54 1.86
CA VAL A 97 -0.15 8.54 2.09
C VAL A 97 0.33 8.58 3.54
N PHE A 98 0.69 7.42 4.06
CA PHE A 98 1.23 7.29 5.40
C PHE A 98 2.76 7.36 5.35
N TRP A 99 3.30 8.55 5.60
CA TRP A 99 4.74 8.83 5.48
C TRP A 99 5.67 7.86 6.22
N PRO A 100 5.37 7.39 7.45
CA PRO A 100 6.21 6.37 8.09
C PRO A 100 6.28 5.06 7.31
N ALA A 101 5.19 4.66 6.65
CA ALA A 101 5.22 3.49 5.76
C ALA A 101 6.00 3.80 4.47
N ILE A 102 5.86 5.00 3.91
CA ILE A 102 6.66 5.42 2.75
C ILE A 102 8.16 5.35 3.06
N SER A 103 8.59 5.92 4.19
CA SER A 103 9.99 5.93 4.63
C SER A 103 10.59 4.52 4.79
N ARG A 104 9.79 3.57 5.27
CA ARG A 104 10.26 2.22 5.57
C ARG A 104 10.19 1.26 4.39
N TYR A 105 9.12 1.31 3.60
CA TYR A 105 8.78 0.22 2.67
C TYR A 105 8.92 0.61 1.20
N GLN A 106 8.87 1.90 0.85
CA GLN A 106 9.05 2.33 -0.53
C GLN A 106 10.54 2.43 -0.86
N LYS A 107 10.87 2.22 -2.14
CA LYS A 107 12.19 2.52 -2.66
C LYS A 107 12.24 3.98 -3.08
N LEU A 108 12.98 4.79 -2.33
CA LEU A 108 13.09 6.22 -2.58
C LEU A 108 14.45 6.56 -3.20
N SER A 109 14.46 7.55 -4.10
CA SER A 109 15.67 8.15 -4.61
C SER A 109 16.26 9.14 -3.61
N ASP A 110 17.58 9.31 -3.66
CA ASP A 110 18.31 10.31 -2.89
C ASP A 110 17.72 11.72 -2.99
N GLN A 111 17.37 12.12 -4.22
CA GLN A 111 16.79 13.44 -4.47
C GLN A 111 15.45 13.59 -3.75
N PHE A 112 14.60 12.57 -3.81
CA PHE A 112 13.32 12.58 -3.13
C PHE A 112 13.48 12.64 -1.61
N ILE A 113 14.43 11.88 -1.04
CA ILE A 113 14.73 11.90 0.39
C ILE A 113 15.15 13.31 0.81
N PHE A 114 16.06 13.93 0.07
CA PHE A 114 16.55 15.28 0.35
C PHE A 114 15.43 16.32 0.33
N GLU A 115 14.61 16.32 -0.72
CA GLU A 115 13.52 17.30 -0.89
C GLU A 115 12.38 17.12 0.12
N ASN A 116 12.20 15.90 0.65
CA ASN A 116 11.08 15.55 1.52
C ASN A 116 11.50 15.17 2.95
N VAL A 117 12.70 15.57 3.38
CA VAL A 117 13.25 15.27 4.72
C VAL A 117 12.31 15.68 5.88
N GLY A 118 11.50 16.73 5.69
CA GLY A 118 10.55 17.19 6.71
C GLY A 118 9.29 16.33 6.84
N LYS A 119 9.00 15.48 5.84
CA LYS A 119 7.84 14.56 5.83
C LYS A 119 8.24 13.14 6.14
N LEU A 120 9.45 12.74 5.72
CA LEU A 120 9.97 11.39 5.96
C LEU A 120 10.35 11.19 7.42
N ASP A 121 10.15 9.96 7.89
CA ASP A 121 10.75 9.52 9.14
C ASP A 121 12.20 9.12 8.89
N MET A 122 13.13 9.98 9.27
CA MET A 122 14.54 9.79 8.93
C MET A 122 15.23 8.69 9.73
N ASP A 123 14.68 8.29 10.89
CA ASP A 123 15.15 7.11 11.60
C ASP A 123 14.83 5.86 10.77
N LEU A 124 13.59 5.75 10.27
CA LEU A 124 13.20 4.67 9.36
C LEU A 124 13.94 4.71 8.03
N VAL A 125 14.17 5.90 7.45
CA VAL A 125 14.99 6.02 6.24
C VAL A 125 16.38 5.46 6.48
N SER A 126 17.02 5.82 7.60
CA SER A 126 18.38 5.36 7.91
C SER A 126 18.49 3.85 8.14
N GLU A 127 17.44 3.22 8.69
CA GLU A 127 17.42 1.79 9.00
C GLU A 127 17.10 0.93 7.78
N TYR A 128 16.25 1.43 6.86
CA TYR A 128 15.67 0.61 5.79
C TYR A 128 16.03 1.05 4.36
N GLN A 129 16.53 2.28 4.14
CA GLN A 129 17.01 2.71 2.83
C GLN A 129 18.51 2.40 2.73
N ASP A 130 18.84 1.16 2.35
CA ASP A 130 20.21 0.60 2.33
C ASP A 130 21.26 1.36 1.48
N LYS A 131 20.88 2.43 0.74
CA LYS A 131 21.72 3.01 -0.34
C LYS A 131 21.61 4.52 -0.55
N MET A 132 21.50 5.32 0.50
CA MET A 132 21.76 6.76 0.31
C MET A 132 23.22 6.96 -0.09
N SER A 133 23.46 7.75 -1.13
CA SER A 133 24.83 8.13 -1.49
C SER A 133 25.46 8.99 -0.40
N ILE A 134 26.79 8.91 -0.30
CA ILE A 134 27.55 9.74 0.65
C ILE A 134 27.31 11.23 0.39
N ASP A 135 27.22 11.65 -0.88
CA ASP A 135 26.90 13.02 -1.27
C ASP A 135 25.55 13.49 -0.70
N THR A 136 24.55 12.61 -0.66
CA THR A 136 23.24 12.92 -0.09
C THR A 136 23.32 13.05 1.43
N VAL A 137 24.07 12.16 2.09
CA VAL A 137 24.31 12.25 3.54
C VAL A 137 25.00 13.57 3.88
N GLU A 138 26.09 13.92 3.19
CA GLU A 138 26.83 15.17 3.42
C GLU A 138 25.96 16.40 3.18
N LYS A 139 25.14 16.41 2.12
CA LYS A 139 24.19 17.49 1.85
C LYS A 139 23.15 17.63 2.94
N LEU A 140 22.61 16.52 3.44
CA LEU A 140 21.65 16.52 4.54
C LEU A 140 22.28 17.09 5.81
N GLU A 141 23.48 16.65 6.18
CA GLU A 141 24.20 17.16 7.35
C GLU A 141 24.51 18.65 7.25
N ALA A 142 24.90 19.13 6.07
CA ALA A 142 25.23 20.54 5.83
C ALA A 142 23.99 21.45 5.79
N SER A 143 22.85 20.95 5.30
CA SER A 143 21.70 21.78 4.92
C SER A 143 20.51 21.63 5.87
N VAL A 144 20.43 20.56 6.66
CA VAL A 144 19.26 20.24 7.48
C VAL A 144 19.51 20.52 8.95
N ASN A 145 18.69 21.40 9.53
CA ASN A 145 18.68 21.61 10.98
C ASN A 145 17.82 20.53 11.67
N TRP A 146 18.45 19.42 12.03
CA TRP A 146 17.81 18.28 12.69
C TRP A 146 17.10 18.64 13.99
N ASN A 147 17.64 19.57 14.77
CA ASN A 147 17.00 20.05 16.01
C ASN A 147 15.62 20.66 15.73
N LYS A 148 15.48 21.42 14.64
CA LYS A 148 14.20 22.02 14.25
C LYS A 148 13.20 20.94 13.80
N ILE A 149 13.64 19.95 13.04
CA ILE A 149 12.80 18.84 12.57
C ILE A 149 12.27 18.03 13.76
N TYR A 150 13.14 17.58 14.67
CA TYR A 150 12.76 16.74 15.80
C TYR A 150 12.10 17.48 16.97
N SER A 151 12.25 18.81 17.07
CA SER A 151 11.60 19.59 18.13
C SER A 151 10.06 19.52 18.12
N HIS A 152 9.46 19.22 16.96
CA HIS A 152 8.01 19.10 16.81
C HIS A 152 7.48 17.69 17.13
N LYS A 153 8.33 16.65 17.08
CA LYS A 153 7.94 15.26 17.41
C LYS A 153 7.78 15.01 18.92
N LYS A 154 8.33 15.86 19.80
CA LYS A 154 8.24 15.72 21.27
C LYS A 154 6.98 16.34 21.91
N LYS A 155 6.00 16.79 21.13
CA LYS A 155 4.83 17.53 21.63
C LYS A 155 3.48 16.79 21.54
N ILE A 156 3.49 15.46 21.46
CA ILE A 156 2.26 14.64 21.50
C ILE A 156 2.33 13.68 22.67
#